data_AF-A0A1V4SZZ6-F1
#
_entry.id   AF-A0A1V4SZZ6-F1
#
_cell.length_a   1.000
_cell.length_b   1.000
_cell.length_c   1.000
_cell.angle_alpha   90.00
_cell.angle_beta   90.00
_cell.angle_gamma   90.00
#
_symmetry.space_group_name_H-M   'P 1'
#
loop_
_entity.id
_entity.type
_entity.pdbx_description
1 polymer ?
#
loop_
_entity_poly.entity_id
_entity_poly.type
_entity_poly.pdbx_seq_one_letter_code
_entity_poly.pdbx_strand_id
1 'polypeptide(L)'
;LQVEKRIRGRVKRQMEKSQREYYLNEQVKAIQKELGEGEEGADLEELEKRIEAARMPKEAKKKADSELKKLKLMSPMSAEATVVRNYIDTLIALPWRKKSKVNNDLSNAERVLDEDHFGLEKVKERILEYLAVQQRVEKVKAPI
;
A
#
# COMPACT_ATOMS: atom_id res chain seq x y z
N LEU A 1 13.64 -10.63 60.50
CA LEU A 1 14.97 -10.35 59.91
C LEU A 1 15.25 -11.02 58.54
N GLN A 2 14.86 -12.28 58.26
CA GLN A 2 15.10 -12.88 56.92
C GLN A 2 14.17 -12.37 55.80
N VAL A 3 12.91 -12.06 56.14
CA VAL A 3 11.91 -11.59 55.16
C VAL A 3 12.25 -10.19 54.63
N GLU A 4 12.73 -9.30 55.50
CA GLU A 4 13.18 -7.95 55.16
C GLU A 4 14.37 -7.94 54.17
N LYS A 5 15.34 -8.85 54.36
CA LYS A 5 16.45 -9.03 53.41
C LYS A 5 15.98 -9.54 52.04
N ARG A 6 14.98 -10.43 51.99
CA ARG A 6 14.38 -10.90 50.73
C ARG A 6 13.63 -9.78 50.00
N ILE A 7 12.87 -8.97 50.72
CA ILE A 7 12.14 -7.82 50.15
C ILE A 7 13.11 -6.79 49.59
N ARG A 8 14.15 -6.40 50.35
CA ARG A 8 15.21 -5.49 49.87
C ARG A 8 15.90 -6.00 48.61
N GLY A 9 16.22 -7.29 48.56
CA GLY A 9 16.86 -7.90 47.39
C GLY A 9 15.99 -7.89 46.13
N ARG A 10 14.66 -8.08 46.29
CA ARG A 10 13.70 -8.05 45.18
C ARG A 10 13.51 -6.63 44.65
N VAL A 11 13.34 -5.65 45.55
CA VAL A 11 13.20 -4.24 45.20
C VAL A 11 14.45 -3.73 44.49
N LYS A 12 15.66 -4.08 44.99
CA LYS A 12 16.92 -3.66 44.35
C LYS A 12 17.07 -4.21 42.93
N ARG A 13 16.77 -5.49 42.70
CA ARG A 13 16.80 -6.07 41.34
C ARG A 13 15.77 -5.44 40.40
N GLN A 14 14.58 -5.11 40.92
CA GLN A 14 13.55 -4.46 40.12
C GLN A 14 13.95 -3.02 39.77
N MET A 15 14.55 -2.28 40.70
CA MET A 15 15.11 -0.95 40.46
C MET A 15 16.25 -0.97 39.44
N GLU A 16 17.19 -1.91 39.55
CA GLU A 16 18.29 -2.06 38.59
C GLU A 16 17.78 -2.40 37.19
N LYS A 17 16.72 -3.23 37.10
CA LYS A 17 16.09 -3.55 35.82
C LYS A 17 15.41 -2.33 35.19
N SER A 18 14.63 -1.58 35.98
CA SER A 18 13.96 -0.37 35.50
C SER A 18 14.94 0.75 35.13
N GLN A 19 16.03 0.93 35.89
CA GLN A 19 17.09 1.88 35.52
C GLN A 19 17.81 1.47 34.23
N ARG A 20 18.07 0.17 34.05
CA ARG A 20 18.68 -0.35 32.83
C ARG A 20 17.77 -0.18 31.62
N GLU A 21 16.48 -0.50 31.76
CA GLU A 21 15.47 -0.25 30.71
C GLU A 21 15.34 1.24 30.38
N TYR A 22 15.34 2.12 31.39
CA TYR A 22 15.32 3.57 31.19
C TYR A 22 16.55 4.08 30.44
N TYR A 23 17.74 3.63 30.85
CA TYR A 23 19.01 4.01 30.22
C TYR A 23 19.11 3.50 28.78
N LEU A 24 18.69 2.26 28.52
CA LEU A 24 18.64 1.70 27.17
C LEU A 24 17.65 2.45 26.28
N ASN A 25 16.47 2.82 26.81
CA ASN A 25 15.51 3.63 26.06
C ASN A 25 16.06 5.02 25.74
N GLU A 26 16.72 5.69 26.67
CA GLU A 26 17.38 6.98 26.40
C GLU A 26 18.53 6.84 25.41
N GLN A 27 19.29 5.74 25.43
CA GLN A 27 20.30 5.46 24.40
C GLN A 27 19.68 5.22 23.03
N VAL A 28 18.60 4.44 22.93
CA VAL A 28 17.89 4.24 21.65
C VAL A 28 17.36 5.57 21.13
N LYS A 29 16.82 6.42 22.01
CA LYS A 29 16.31 7.74 21.67
C LYS A 29 17.41 8.70 21.23
N ALA A 30 18.57 8.65 21.88
CA ALA A 30 19.75 9.41 21.49
C ALA A 30 20.32 8.93 20.14
N ILE A 31 20.36 7.61 19.90
CA ILE A 31 20.77 7.02 18.62
C ILE A 31 19.79 7.43 17.51
N GLN A 32 18.49 7.39 17.74
CA GLN A 32 17.48 7.84 16.79
C GLN A 32 17.61 9.34 16.47
N LYS A 33 17.93 10.16 17.48
CA LYS A 33 18.15 11.59 17.32
C LYS A 33 19.44 11.91 16.55
N GLU A 34 20.51 11.15 16.76
CA GLU A 34 21.76 11.23 16.01
C GLU A 34 21.62 10.72 14.57
N LEU A 35 20.74 9.73 14.32
CA LEU A 35 20.51 9.16 12.99
C LEU A 35 19.61 10.02 12.08
N GLY A 36 18.97 11.08 12.58
CA GLY A 36 18.36 12.10 11.72
C GLY A 36 16.82 12.04 11.65
N GLU A 37 16.16 12.43 12.75
CA GLU A 37 14.70 12.64 12.83
C GLU A 37 14.13 13.69 11.84
N GLY A 38 14.94 14.33 10.99
CA GLY A 38 14.50 15.36 10.04
C GLY A 38 13.98 14.83 8.70
N GLU A 39 14.58 13.78 8.15
CA GLU A 39 14.26 13.31 6.78
C GLU A 39 13.36 12.05 6.78
N GLU A 40 13.59 11.09 7.68
CA GLU A 40 12.88 9.80 7.64
C GLU A 40 11.44 9.88 8.13
N GLY A 41 11.14 10.75 9.11
CA GLY A 41 9.79 10.95 9.61
C GLY A 41 8.87 11.62 8.57
N ALA A 42 9.40 12.57 7.81
CA ALA A 42 8.67 13.28 6.77
C ALA A 42 8.27 12.36 5.61
N ASP A 43 9.16 11.44 5.23
CA ASP A 43 8.96 10.49 4.14
C ASP A 43 7.89 9.43 4.47
N LEU A 44 7.86 8.95 5.71
CA LEU A 44 6.82 8.02 6.18
C LEU A 44 5.44 8.70 6.29
N GLU A 45 5.39 9.98 6.70
CA GLU A 45 4.16 10.76 6.67
C GLU A 45 3.66 11.02 5.25
N GLU A 46 4.57 11.25 4.30
CA GLU A 46 4.20 11.40 2.89
C GLU A 46 3.60 10.11 2.33
N LEU A 47 4.21 8.95 2.63
CA LEU A 47 3.67 7.63 2.27
C LEU A 47 2.26 7.42 2.82
N GLU A 48 2.02 7.80 4.08
CA GLU A 48 0.69 7.71 4.70
C GLU A 48 -0.34 8.58 3.98
N LYS A 49 0.01 9.83 3.64
CA LYS A 49 -0.84 10.73 2.85
C LYS A 49 -1.13 10.17 1.45
N ARG A 50 -0.14 9.55 0.80
CA ARG A 50 -0.29 8.94 -0.53
C ARG A 50 -1.20 7.70 -0.49
N ILE A 51 -1.14 6.88 0.55
CA ILE A 51 -2.05 5.75 0.75
C ILE A 51 -3.51 6.24 0.87
N GLU A 52 -3.75 7.30 1.64
CA GLU A 52 -5.08 7.91 1.75
C GLU A 52 -5.56 8.50 0.42
N ALA A 53 -4.68 9.17 -0.30
CA ALA A 53 -4.97 9.78 -1.60
C ALA A 53 -5.27 8.74 -2.70
N ALA A 54 -4.68 7.54 -2.63
CA ALA A 54 -4.88 6.47 -3.60
C ALA A 54 -6.32 5.93 -3.64
N ARG A 55 -7.15 6.19 -2.61
CA ARG A 55 -8.57 5.79 -2.54
C ARG A 55 -8.76 4.29 -2.80
N MET A 56 -7.93 3.47 -2.14
CA MET A 56 -7.96 2.02 -2.25
C MET A 56 -9.25 1.43 -1.65
N PRO A 57 -9.72 0.27 -2.13
CA PRO A 57 -10.76 -0.51 -1.46
C PRO A 57 -10.36 -0.88 -0.03
N LYS A 58 -11.35 -1.17 0.82
CA LYS A 58 -11.16 -1.41 2.28
C LYS A 58 -10.11 -2.49 2.58
N GLU A 59 -10.11 -3.58 1.81
CA GLU A 59 -9.19 -4.69 2.00
C GLU A 59 -7.74 -4.31 1.64
N ALA A 60 -7.56 -3.66 0.50
CA ALA A 60 -6.26 -3.18 0.03
C ALA A 60 -5.68 -2.11 0.97
N LYS A 61 -6.51 -1.16 1.40
CA LYS A 61 -6.09 -0.12 2.36
C LYS A 61 -5.64 -0.74 3.68
N LYS A 62 -6.42 -1.66 4.24
CA LYS A 62 -6.05 -2.37 5.48
C LYS A 62 -4.70 -3.09 5.35
N LYS A 63 -4.42 -3.68 4.18
CA LYS A 63 -3.14 -4.33 3.90
C LYS A 63 -2.00 -3.31 3.81
N ALA A 64 -2.18 -2.22 3.07
CA ALA A 64 -1.21 -1.12 2.97
C ALA A 64 -0.86 -0.53 4.35
N ASP A 65 -1.88 -0.23 5.17
CA ASP A 65 -1.69 0.29 6.54
C ASP A 65 -0.93 -0.69 7.43
N SER A 66 -1.17 -2.00 7.27
CA SER A 66 -0.48 -3.04 8.03
C SER A 66 1.00 -3.14 7.66
N GLU A 67 1.33 -3.02 6.38
CA GLU A 67 2.72 -3.04 5.92
C GLU A 67 3.45 -1.72 6.24
N LEU A 68 2.75 -0.57 6.18
CA LEU A 68 3.30 0.71 6.63
C LEU A 68 3.67 0.68 8.12
N LYS A 69 2.84 0.08 8.97
CA LYS A 69 3.15 -0.11 10.40
C LYS A 69 4.39 -0.97 10.62
N LYS A 70 4.60 -2.00 9.80
CA LYS A 70 5.82 -2.81 9.86
C LYS A 70 7.04 -2.00 9.40
N LEU A 71 6.90 -1.23 8.31
CA LEU A 71 7.95 -0.38 7.79
C LEU A 71 8.42 0.65 8.84
N LYS A 72 7.49 1.26 9.59
CA LYS A 72 7.80 2.20 10.70
C LYS A 72 8.64 1.57 11.82
N LEU A 73 8.64 0.25 11.97
CA LEU A 73 9.40 -0.48 12.99
C LEU A 73 10.71 -1.08 12.46
N MET A 74 10.91 -1.08 11.14
CA MET A 74 12.09 -1.63 10.50
C MET A 74 13.21 -0.59 10.45
N SER A 75 14.47 -1.05 10.47
CA SER A 75 15.60 -0.18 10.17
C SER A 75 15.57 0.19 8.68
N PRO A 76 15.62 1.48 8.31
CA PRO A 76 15.53 1.94 6.92
C PRO A 76 16.68 1.45 6.04
N MET A 77 17.81 1.08 6.64
CA MET A 77 18.97 0.50 5.95
C MET A 77 18.82 -1.01 5.68
N SER A 78 17.73 -1.64 6.14
CA SER A 78 17.47 -3.07 5.90
C SER A 78 16.98 -3.32 4.48
N ALA A 79 17.50 -4.37 3.83
CA ALA A 79 17.00 -4.82 2.53
C ALA A 79 15.50 -5.16 2.55
N GLU A 80 14.98 -5.61 3.70
CA GLU A 80 13.55 -5.88 3.86
C GLU A 80 12.69 -4.60 3.86
N ALA A 81 13.21 -3.50 4.41
CA ALA A 81 12.51 -2.21 4.42
C ALA A 81 12.31 -1.69 2.98
N THR A 82 13.33 -1.83 2.13
CA THR A 82 13.24 -1.48 0.70
C THR A 82 12.17 -2.30 -0.03
N VAL A 83 12.08 -3.61 0.26
CA VAL A 83 11.06 -4.49 -0.36
C VAL A 83 9.65 -4.07 0.07
N VAL A 84 9.43 -3.81 1.36
CA VAL A 84 8.14 -3.38 1.89
C VAL A 84 7.76 -2.00 1.34
N ARG A 85 8.71 -1.08 1.25
CA ARG A 85 8.49 0.24 0.64
C ARG A 85 8.06 0.12 -0.82
N ASN A 86 8.79 -0.64 -1.62
CA ASN A 86 8.45 -0.89 -3.02
C ASN A 86 7.07 -1.53 -3.18
N TYR A 87 6.71 -2.43 -2.28
CA TYR A 87 5.37 -3.03 -2.27
C TYR A 87 4.28 -1.96 -2.03
N ILE A 88 4.46 -1.09 -1.04
CA ILE A 88 3.52 0.00 -0.75
C ILE A 88 3.45 0.98 -1.92
N ASP A 89 4.58 1.37 -2.52
CA ASP A 89 4.62 2.24 -3.69
C ASP A 89 3.89 1.63 -4.89
N THR A 90 4.05 0.32 -5.12
CA THR A 90 3.32 -0.40 -6.17
C THR A 90 1.81 -0.36 -5.91
N LEU A 91 1.37 -0.57 -4.66
CA LEU A 91 -0.04 -0.46 -4.31
C LEU A 91 -0.59 0.95 -4.55
N ILE A 92 0.17 2.00 -4.22
CA ILE A 92 -0.23 3.39 -4.43
C ILE A 92 -0.35 3.72 -5.92
N ALA A 93 0.54 3.19 -6.76
CA ALA A 93 0.58 3.48 -8.19
C ALA A 93 -0.62 2.90 -8.98
N LEU A 94 -1.34 1.93 -8.42
CA LEU A 94 -2.48 1.30 -9.08
C LEU A 94 -3.70 2.25 -9.17
N PRO A 95 -4.42 2.28 -10.32
CA PRO A 95 -5.56 3.15 -10.53
C PRO A 95 -6.84 2.60 -9.86
N TRP A 96 -6.91 2.61 -8.53
CA TRP A 96 -8.02 2.03 -7.76
C TRP A 96 -9.40 2.61 -8.09
N ARG A 97 -9.47 3.94 -8.28
CA ARG A 97 -10.74 4.67 -8.53
C ARG A 97 -10.79 5.31 -9.91
N LYS A 98 -9.66 5.49 -10.59
CA LYS A 98 -9.59 6.17 -11.88
C LYS A 98 -9.98 5.18 -12.99
N LYS A 99 -11.19 5.34 -13.51
CA LYS A 99 -11.67 4.63 -14.70
C LYS A 99 -11.68 5.58 -15.89
N SER A 100 -11.26 5.11 -17.06
CA SER A 100 -11.48 5.83 -18.31
C SER A 100 -12.97 5.86 -18.64
N LYS A 101 -13.43 6.95 -19.27
CA LYS A 101 -14.78 6.99 -19.83
C LYS A 101 -14.82 6.07 -21.04
N VAL A 102 -15.72 5.10 -21.01
CA VAL A 102 -15.96 4.22 -22.16
C VAL A 102 -16.90 4.94 -23.12
N ASN A 103 -16.56 4.94 -24.41
CA ASN A 103 -17.46 5.38 -25.47
C ASN A 103 -18.22 4.16 -25.99
N ASN A 104 -19.55 4.18 -25.90
CA ASN A 104 -20.42 3.07 -26.29
C ASN A 104 -21.14 3.33 -27.62
N ASP A 105 -20.64 4.25 -28.45
CA ASP A 105 -21.20 4.55 -29.77
C ASP A 105 -20.73 3.53 -30.81
N LEU A 106 -21.65 2.66 -31.24
CA LEU A 106 -21.40 1.63 -32.26
C LEU A 106 -21.13 2.23 -33.64
N SER A 107 -21.81 3.31 -34.03
CA SER A 107 -21.59 3.96 -35.32
C SER A 107 -20.20 4.59 -35.38
N ASN A 108 -19.74 5.15 -34.26
CA ASN A 108 -18.37 5.61 -34.18
C ASN A 108 -17.36 4.45 -34.22
N ALA A 109 -17.65 3.32 -33.58
CA ALA A 109 -16.77 2.15 -33.62
C ALA A 109 -16.64 1.56 -35.03
N GLU A 110 -17.74 1.45 -35.77
CA GLU A 110 -17.77 0.99 -37.17
C GLU A 110 -16.90 1.88 -38.06
N ARG A 111 -17.09 3.20 -37.98
CA ARG A 111 -16.30 4.17 -38.76
C ARG A 111 -14.79 4.05 -38.48
N VAL A 112 -14.39 3.91 -37.22
CA VAL A 112 -12.97 3.77 -36.85
C VAL A 112 -12.40 2.43 -37.37
N LEU A 113 -13.18 1.34 -37.29
CA LEU A 113 -12.77 0.05 -37.83
C LEU A 113 -12.57 0.10 -39.35
N ASP A 114 -13.43 0.82 -40.07
CA ASP A 114 -13.33 0.99 -41.52
C ASP A 114 -12.20 1.92 -41.96
N GLU A 115 -11.91 2.96 -41.18
CA GLU A 115 -10.81 3.89 -41.43
C GLU A 115 -9.44 3.24 -41.17
N ASP A 116 -9.29 2.53 -40.06
CA ASP A 116 -8.01 1.95 -39.64
C ASP A 116 -7.71 0.60 -40.33
N HIS A 117 -8.72 -0.08 -40.88
CA HIS A 117 -8.57 -1.44 -41.44
C HIS A 117 -9.33 -1.62 -42.75
N PHE A 118 -8.63 -2.04 -43.81
CA PHE A 118 -9.24 -2.37 -45.10
C PHE A 118 -9.80 -3.81 -45.11
N GLY A 119 -11.06 -3.98 -45.53
CA GLY A 119 -11.74 -5.27 -45.61
C GLY A 119 -12.11 -5.84 -44.23
N LEU A 120 -11.90 -7.15 -44.03
CA LEU A 120 -12.21 -7.86 -42.78
C LEU A 120 -13.69 -7.80 -42.34
N GLU A 121 -14.63 -7.73 -43.29
CA GLU A 121 -16.07 -7.59 -43.04
C GLU A 121 -16.59 -8.51 -41.93
N LYS A 122 -16.32 -9.82 -42.04
CA LYS A 122 -16.77 -10.82 -41.05
C LYS A 122 -16.19 -10.60 -39.66
N VAL A 123 -14.97 -10.07 -39.56
CA VAL A 123 -14.31 -9.83 -38.26
C VAL A 123 -14.84 -8.54 -37.64
N LYS A 124 -15.00 -7.48 -38.45
CA LYS A 124 -15.58 -6.21 -38.02
C LYS A 124 -17.01 -6.37 -37.52
N GLU A 125 -17.84 -7.09 -38.28
CA GLU A 125 -19.21 -7.43 -37.89
C GLU A 125 -19.23 -8.13 -36.52
N ARG A 126 -18.31 -9.09 -36.29
CA ARG A 126 -18.21 -9.80 -35.01
C ARG A 126 -17.76 -8.92 -33.84
N ILE A 127 -16.86 -7.96 -34.08
CA ILE A 127 -16.43 -6.98 -33.07
C ILE A 127 -17.61 -6.07 -32.71
N LEU A 128 -18.36 -5.60 -33.70
CA LEU A 128 -19.54 -4.76 -33.50
C LEU A 128 -20.65 -5.51 -32.74
N GLU A 129 -20.89 -6.78 -33.06
CA GLU A 129 -21.81 -7.65 -32.31
C GLU A 129 -21.40 -7.75 -30.83
N TYR A 130 -20.11 -7.98 -30.56
CA TYR A 130 -19.60 -8.08 -29.20
C TYR A 130 -19.78 -6.76 -28.43
N LEU A 131 -19.46 -5.62 -29.06
CA LEU A 131 -19.67 -4.30 -28.47
C LEU A 131 -21.16 -4.01 -28.22
N ALA A 132 -22.05 -4.45 -29.11
CA ALA A 132 -23.50 -4.30 -28.94
C ALA A 132 -24.04 -5.13 -27.76
N VAL A 133 -23.51 -6.35 -27.56
CA VAL A 133 -23.82 -7.17 -26.39
C VAL A 133 -23.26 -6.52 -25.12
N GLN A 134 -22.02 -6.04 -25.16
CA GLN A 134 -21.37 -5.37 -24.02
C GLN A 134 -22.12 -4.08 -23.61
N GLN A 135 -22.71 -3.36 -24.56
CA GLN A 135 -23.55 -2.19 -24.27
C GLN A 135 -24.84 -2.54 -23.52
N ARG A 136 -25.41 -3.74 -23.77
CA ARG A 136 -26.67 -4.18 -23.16
C ARG A 136 -26.51 -4.88 -21.81
N VAL A 137 -25.31 -5.35 -21.45
CA VAL A 137 -25.10 -6.18 -20.26
C VAL A 137 -24.12 -5.52 -19.29
N GLU A 138 -24.56 -5.19 -18.07
CA GLU A 138 -23.70 -4.56 -17.03
C GLU A 138 -22.55 -5.48 -16.54
N LYS A 139 -22.70 -6.79 -16.66
CA LYS A 139 -21.67 -7.81 -16.38
C LYS A 139 -21.73 -8.92 -17.41
N VAL A 140 -20.77 -8.93 -18.34
CA VAL A 140 -20.62 -10.03 -19.30
C VAL A 140 -20.32 -11.31 -18.51
N LYS A 141 -21.31 -12.19 -18.38
CA LYS A 141 -21.16 -13.54 -17.81
C LYS A 141 -20.83 -14.52 -18.93
N ALA A 142 -19.59 -14.53 -19.41
CA ALA A 142 -19.01 -15.71 -20.08
C ALA A 142 -17.50 -15.55 -20.28
N PRO A 143 -16.70 -16.61 -20.06
CA PRO A 143 -15.35 -16.70 -20.59
C PRO A 143 -15.44 -17.04 -22.09
N ILE A 144 -14.60 -16.41 -22.91
CA ILE A 144 -14.28 -16.92 -24.24
C ILE A 144 -13.00 -17.74 -24.08
#